data_AF-A0A951TCW3-F1
#
_entry.id   AF-A0A951TCW3-F1
#
_cell.length_a   1.000
_cell.length_b   1.000
_cell.length_c   1.000
_cell.angle_alpha   90.00
_cell.angle_beta   90.00
_cell.angle_gamma   90.00
#
_symmetry.space_group_name_H-M   'P 1'
#
loop_
_entity.id
_entity.type
_entity.pdbx_description
1 polymer ?
#
loop_
_entity_poly.entity_id
_entity_poly.type
_entity_poly.pdbx_seq_one_letter_code
_entity_poly.pdbx_strand_id
1 'polypeptide(L)'
;MKDSIQNLESERDKEAFLRDIESISEYNGIPFGRLEMYWESESKHLQIMRSQNGEALMLFRAFQCHFLDVAELLNTMWTSTCSQIILPFYKRNFIPNLLSAFHQLCASELAATHGYPMPAYTILRNVFDQLILISAAMQGITDFYKIEGCQLKKQLTEKESKKLRKATEYSVRKKMIGNASDLTSSTIYDLEYYDKLFDYEVHGARLTHGLALNWIQGDGLLALHPEYESTAANLYTIRLCEVTWLLHRLLPLYQNSAMVFPQEWAKKWCALDKLYKESLQFQAKHQLKKVSAAFIELVKEKFPFSEISRYPLEGQEIRDA
;
A
#
# COMPACT_ATOMS: atom_id res chain seq x y z
N MET A 1 -53.80 7.34 13.00
CA MET A 1 -54.38 7.90 11.76
C MET A 1 -53.61 9.13 11.27
N LYS A 2 -53.34 10.14 12.10
CA LYS A 2 -52.42 11.25 11.74
C LYS A 2 -50.99 10.77 11.43
N ASP A 3 -50.45 9.87 12.23
CA ASP A 3 -49.11 9.29 11.99
C ASP A 3 -49.04 8.43 10.71
N SER A 4 -50.17 7.86 10.29
CA SER A 4 -50.26 7.06 9.06
C SER A 4 -50.29 7.94 7.81
N ILE A 5 -50.86 9.15 7.88
CA ILE A 5 -50.92 10.11 6.77
C ILE A 5 -49.57 10.82 6.60
N GLN A 6 -48.90 11.18 7.70
CA GLN A 6 -47.55 11.77 7.64
C GLN A 6 -46.50 10.81 7.05
N ASN A 7 -46.61 9.51 7.32
CA ASN A 7 -45.73 8.51 6.69
C ASN A 7 -46.00 8.36 5.19
N LEU A 8 -47.27 8.40 4.75
CA LEU A 8 -47.63 8.31 3.33
C LEU A 8 -47.24 9.57 2.53
N GLU A 9 -47.31 10.76 3.13
CA GLU A 9 -46.82 11.99 2.50
C GLU A 9 -45.28 12.00 2.39
N SER A 10 -44.58 11.55 3.43
CA SER A 10 -43.12 11.35 3.43
C SER A 10 -42.64 10.33 2.38
N GLU A 11 -43.39 9.24 2.18
CA GLU A 11 -43.09 8.24 1.16
C GLU A 11 -43.38 8.76 -0.26
N ARG A 12 -44.47 9.49 -0.45
CA ARG A 12 -44.82 10.10 -1.73
C ARG A 12 -43.79 11.15 -2.18
N ASP A 13 -43.27 11.92 -1.23
CA ASP A 13 -42.20 12.90 -1.49
C ASP A 13 -40.88 12.23 -1.86
N LYS A 14 -40.56 11.07 -1.26
CA LYS A 14 -39.38 10.27 -1.63
C LYS A 14 -39.51 9.66 -3.02
N GLU A 15 -40.66 9.11 -3.37
CA GLU A 15 -40.88 8.55 -4.71
C GLU A 15 -40.83 9.63 -5.79
N ALA A 16 -41.40 10.81 -5.53
CA ALA A 16 -41.29 11.95 -6.44
C ALA A 16 -39.83 12.38 -6.61
N PHE A 17 -39.10 12.50 -5.50
CA PHE A 17 -37.67 12.82 -5.53
C PHE A 17 -36.82 11.80 -6.31
N LEU A 18 -37.04 10.50 -6.12
CA LEU A 18 -36.32 9.46 -6.85
C LEU A 18 -36.64 9.50 -8.35
N ARG A 19 -37.91 9.67 -8.72
CA ARG A 19 -38.31 9.83 -10.13
C ARG A 19 -37.68 11.06 -10.78
N ASP A 20 -37.61 12.17 -10.05
CA ASP A 20 -36.96 13.39 -10.55
C ASP A 20 -35.47 13.17 -10.78
N ILE A 21 -34.77 12.48 -9.86
CA ILE A 21 -33.35 12.13 -10.03
C ILE A 21 -33.15 11.21 -11.24
N GLU A 22 -33.96 10.16 -11.37
CA GLU A 22 -33.90 9.22 -12.49
C GLU A 22 -34.12 9.95 -13.82
N SER A 23 -35.12 10.84 -13.88
CA SER A 23 -35.46 11.60 -15.07
C SER A 23 -34.34 12.54 -15.51
N ILE A 24 -33.70 13.28 -14.59
CA ILE A 24 -32.59 14.17 -14.96
C ILE A 24 -31.30 13.41 -15.29
N SER A 25 -31.22 12.13 -14.90
CA SER A 25 -30.05 11.26 -15.10
C SER A 25 -30.25 10.26 -16.24
N GLU A 26 -31.36 10.36 -16.98
CA GLU A 26 -31.68 9.46 -18.08
C GLU A 26 -30.73 9.69 -19.27
N TYR A 27 -30.29 8.59 -19.89
CA TYR A 27 -29.57 8.61 -21.15
C TYR A 27 -30.12 7.51 -22.06
N ASN A 28 -30.61 7.91 -23.24
CA ASN A 28 -31.24 7.01 -24.21
C ASN A 28 -32.36 6.13 -23.63
N GLY A 29 -33.22 6.68 -22.76
CA GLY A 29 -34.32 5.94 -22.14
C GLY A 29 -33.91 5.04 -20.97
N ILE A 30 -32.65 5.10 -20.52
CA ILE A 30 -32.12 4.32 -19.40
C ILE A 30 -31.75 5.29 -18.27
N PRO A 31 -32.41 5.23 -17.09
CA PRO A 31 -31.98 5.96 -15.91
C PRO A 31 -30.51 5.64 -15.58
N PHE A 32 -29.69 6.69 -15.42
CA PHE A 32 -28.24 6.58 -15.22
C PHE A 32 -27.48 5.84 -16.33
N GLY A 33 -28.00 5.77 -17.56
CA GLY A 33 -27.40 4.98 -18.64
C GLY A 33 -25.93 5.30 -18.95
N ARG A 34 -25.47 6.55 -18.74
CA ARG A 34 -24.04 6.91 -18.89
C ARG A 34 -23.15 6.27 -17.81
N LEU A 35 -23.68 6.08 -16.61
CA LEU A 35 -22.98 5.43 -15.51
C LEU A 35 -22.88 3.92 -15.75
N GLU A 36 -23.91 3.30 -16.32
CA GLU A 36 -23.84 1.89 -16.75
C GLU A 36 -22.72 1.68 -17.78
N MET A 37 -22.63 2.55 -18.81
CA MET A 37 -21.53 2.52 -19.79
C MET A 37 -20.15 2.70 -19.14
N TYR A 38 -20.08 3.48 -18.05
CA TYR A 38 -18.86 3.66 -17.27
C TYR A 38 -18.46 2.35 -16.56
N TRP A 39 -19.39 1.69 -15.88
CA TRP A 39 -19.15 0.42 -15.18
C TRP A 39 -18.83 -0.73 -16.15
N GLU A 40 -19.43 -0.76 -17.33
CA GLU A 40 -19.03 -1.68 -18.39
C GLU A 40 -17.57 -1.48 -18.80
N SER A 41 -17.11 -0.23 -18.86
CA SER A 41 -15.73 0.12 -19.20
C SER A 41 -14.76 -0.28 -18.08
N GLU A 42 -15.12 -0.07 -16.81
CA GLU A 42 -14.37 -0.62 -15.67
C GLU A 42 -14.24 -2.14 -15.74
N SER A 43 -15.33 -2.83 -16.08
CA SER A 43 -15.35 -4.29 -16.21
C SER A 43 -14.43 -4.78 -17.34
N LYS A 44 -14.37 -4.06 -18.46
CA LYS A 44 -13.44 -4.33 -19.57
C LYS A 44 -12.00 -4.08 -19.14
N HIS A 45 -11.73 -2.95 -18.48
CA HIS A 45 -10.41 -2.62 -17.96
C HIS A 45 -9.89 -3.72 -17.02
N LEU A 46 -10.72 -4.20 -16.10
CA LEU A 46 -10.39 -5.30 -15.19
C LEU A 46 -9.93 -6.56 -15.95
N GLN A 47 -10.66 -6.94 -17.00
CA GLN A 47 -10.30 -8.10 -17.82
C GLN A 47 -8.95 -7.90 -18.51
N ILE A 48 -8.73 -6.72 -19.10
CA ILE A 48 -7.47 -6.39 -19.78
C ILE A 48 -6.31 -6.40 -18.78
N MET A 49 -6.45 -5.72 -17.64
CA MET A 49 -5.41 -5.65 -16.61
C MET A 49 -5.05 -7.03 -16.06
N ARG A 50 -6.04 -7.92 -15.85
CA ARG A 50 -5.78 -9.31 -15.46
C ARG A 50 -5.04 -10.10 -16.54
N SER A 51 -5.33 -9.85 -17.82
CA SER A 51 -4.67 -10.55 -18.92
C SER A 51 -3.23 -10.06 -19.15
N GLN A 52 -2.98 -8.75 -19.02
CA GLN A 52 -1.68 -8.15 -19.34
C GLN A 52 -0.72 -8.06 -18.13
N ASN A 53 -1.25 -7.90 -16.92
CA ASN A 53 -0.45 -7.78 -15.69
C ASN A 53 -0.77 -8.90 -14.68
N GLY A 54 -1.31 -10.02 -15.17
CA GLY A 54 -1.81 -11.12 -14.34
C GLY A 54 -0.77 -11.68 -13.39
N GLU A 55 0.50 -11.76 -13.78
CA GLU A 55 1.56 -12.32 -12.92
C GLU A 55 1.74 -11.53 -11.62
N ALA A 56 1.86 -10.20 -11.70
CA ALA A 56 2.02 -9.35 -10.52
C ALA A 56 0.78 -9.40 -9.61
N LEU A 57 -0.43 -9.40 -10.20
CA LEU A 57 -1.68 -9.51 -9.46
C LEU A 57 -1.85 -10.88 -8.79
N MET A 58 -1.44 -11.96 -9.46
CA MET A 58 -1.47 -13.31 -8.89
C MET A 58 -0.48 -13.45 -7.73
N LEU A 59 0.71 -12.85 -7.85
CA LEU A 59 1.67 -12.83 -6.75
C LEU A 59 1.14 -12.02 -5.56
N PHE A 60 0.49 -10.88 -5.81
CA PHE A 60 -0.19 -10.11 -4.76
C PHE A 60 -1.31 -10.91 -4.07
N ARG A 61 -2.13 -11.64 -4.82
CA ARG A 61 -3.17 -12.52 -4.24
C ARG A 61 -2.59 -13.65 -3.38
N ALA A 62 -1.50 -14.26 -3.84
CA ALA A 62 -0.81 -15.28 -3.05
C ALA A 62 -0.27 -14.70 -1.74
N PHE A 63 0.25 -13.47 -1.76
CA PHE A 63 0.58 -12.71 -0.56
C PHE A 63 -0.65 -12.40 0.31
N GLN A 64 -1.78 -11.98 -0.26
CA GLN A 64 -3.00 -11.71 0.51
C GLN A 64 -3.45 -12.96 1.28
N CYS A 65 -3.48 -14.12 0.63
CA CYS A 65 -3.76 -15.39 1.31
C CYS A 65 -2.77 -15.64 2.46
N HIS A 66 -1.47 -15.44 2.21
CA HIS A 66 -0.45 -15.65 3.24
C HIS A 66 -0.54 -14.65 4.41
N PHE A 67 -0.92 -13.39 4.14
CA PHE A 67 -1.17 -12.39 5.17
C PHE A 67 -2.38 -12.76 6.03
N LEU A 68 -3.46 -13.26 5.41
CA LEU A 68 -4.64 -13.72 6.13
C LEU A 68 -4.32 -14.95 7.00
N ASP A 69 -3.51 -15.89 6.50
CA ASP A 69 -2.99 -17.00 7.31
C ASP A 69 -2.26 -16.49 8.58
N VAL A 70 -1.43 -15.43 8.44
CA VAL A 70 -0.75 -14.79 9.58
C VAL A 70 -1.76 -14.20 10.56
N ALA A 71 -2.77 -13.48 10.07
CA ALA A 71 -3.81 -12.88 10.91
C ALA A 71 -4.61 -13.94 11.70
N GLU A 72 -4.92 -15.07 11.08
CA GLU A 72 -5.59 -16.20 11.74
C GLU A 72 -4.72 -16.85 12.81
N LEU A 73 -3.43 -17.07 12.52
CA LEU A 73 -2.45 -17.57 13.48
C LEU A 73 -2.32 -16.62 14.69
N LEU A 74 -2.27 -15.31 14.44
CA LEU A 74 -2.25 -14.30 15.49
C LEU A 74 -3.50 -14.38 16.38
N ASN A 75 -4.69 -14.42 15.79
CA ASN A 75 -5.93 -14.48 16.57
C ASN A 75 -6.02 -15.75 17.43
N THR A 76 -5.53 -16.88 16.91
CA THR A 76 -5.55 -18.17 17.60
C THR A 76 -4.49 -18.25 18.71
N MET A 77 -3.25 -17.89 18.42
CA MET A 77 -2.14 -18.02 19.37
C MET A 77 -2.13 -16.92 20.43
N TRP A 78 -2.61 -15.71 20.09
CA TRP A 78 -2.63 -14.59 21.03
C TRP A 78 -3.62 -14.81 22.16
N THR A 79 -4.79 -15.38 21.86
CA THR A 79 -5.84 -15.65 22.86
C THR A 79 -5.43 -16.73 23.86
N SER A 80 -4.56 -17.67 23.47
CA SER A 80 -4.11 -18.76 24.32
C SER A 80 -2.82 -18.47 25.12
N THR A 81 -1.89 -17.68 24.59
CA THR A 81 -0.48 -17.73 25.04
C THR A 81 0.12 -16.36 25.44
N CYS A 82 -0.40 -15.25 24.93
CA CYS A 82 0.28 -13.94 25.02
C CYS A 82 -0.27 -12.97 26.07
N SER A 83 -1.23 -13.39 26.91
CA SER A 83 -1.86 -12.49 27.89
C SER A 83 -0.91 -11.98 28.99
N GLN A 84 0.27 -12.61 29.14
CA GLN A 84 1.23 -12.31 30.20
C GLN A 84 2.47 -11.50 29.75
N ILE A 85 2.74 -11.36 28.45
CA ILE A 85 3.90 -10.60 27.97
C ILE A 85 3.51 -9.16 27.64
N ILE A 86 4.15 -8.20 28.32
CA ILE A 86 3.98 -6.78 28.04
C ILE A 86 4.76 -6.45 26.76
N LEU A 87 4.05 -6.45 25.62
CA LEU A 87 4.57 -5.97 24.33
C LEU A 87 3.77 -4.72 23.86
N PRO A 88 3.96 -3.54 24.47
CA PRO A 88 3.13 -2.38 24.19
C PRO A 88 3.29 -1.91 22.74
N PHE A 89 4.53 -1.87 22.24
CA PHE A 89 4.86 -1.47 20.87
C PHE A 89 4.35 -2.44 19.83
N TYR A 90 4.48 -3.73 20.13
CA TYR A 90 4.05 -4.78 19.24
C TYR A 90 2.55 -4.65 18.97
N LYS A 91 1.72 -4.58 20.01
CA LYS A 91 0.26 -4.51 19.88
C LYS A 91 -0.26 -3.15 19.43
N ARG A 92 0.29 -2.05 19.95
CA ARG A 92 -0.27 -0.70 19.71
C ARG A 92 0.27 -0.06 18.44
N ASN A 93 1.47 -0.41 18.01
CA ASN A 93 2.14 0.28 16.90
C ASN A 93 2.44 -0.69 15.76
N PHE A 94 3.16 -1.78 16.01
CA PHE A 94 3.64 -2.65 14.93
C PHE A 94 2.49 -3.38 14.19
N ILE A 95 1.66 -4.15 14.91
CA ILE A 95 0.55 -4.90 14.30
C ILE A 95 -0.42 -3.97 13.53
N PRO A 96 -0.94 -2.88 14.12
CA PRO A 96 -1.90 -2.01 13.43
C PRO A 96 -1.28 -1.32 12.21
N ASN A 97 0.01 -0.97 12.26
CA ASN A 97 0.69 -0.37 11.12
C ASN A 97 0.82 -1.34 9.93
N LEU A 98 1.18 -2.61 10.18
CA LEU A 98 1.22 -3.62 9.10
C LEU A 98 -0.18 -3.94 8.56
N LEU A 99 -1.20 -4.01 9.43
CA LEU A 99 -2.59 -4.20 8.99
C LEU A 99 -3.09 -3.02 8.15
N SER A 100 -2.74 -1.79 8.55
CA SER A 100 -3.04 -0.59 7.77
C SER A 100 -2.36 -0.61 6.39
N ALA A 101 -1.08 -1.01 6.34
CA ALA A 101 -0.37 -1.19 5.08
C ALA A 101 -1.04 -2.24 4.18
N PHE A 102 -1.46 -3.38 4.75
CA PHE A 102 -2.21 -4.41 4.03
C PHE A 102 -3.52 -3.88 3.44
N HIS A 103 -4.35 -3.19 4.22
CA HIS A 103 -5.59 -2.62 3.72
C HIS A 103 -5.36 -1.58 2.61
N GLN A 104 -4.32 -0.75 2.73
CA GLN A 104 -3.96 0.20 1.68
C GLN A 104 -3.49 -0.49 0.40
N LEU A 105 -2.75 -1.60 0.48
CA LEU A 105 -2.40 -2.42 -0.70
C LEU A 105 -3.67 -2.97 -1.38
N CYS A 106 -4.60 -3.53 -0.61
CA CYS A 106 -5.88 -4.02 -1.14
C CYS A 106 -6.70 -2.90 -1.79
N ALA A 107 -6.77 -1.72 -1.16
CA ALA A 107 -7.44 -0.55 -1.72
C ALA A 107 -6.77 -0.10 -3.03
N SER A 108 -5.44 -0.16 -3.11
CA SER A 108 -4.71 0.16 -4.34
C SER A 108 -5.02 -0.83 -5.47
N GLU A 109 -5.11 -2.13 -5.18
CA GLU A 109 -5.47 -3.15 -6.18
C GLU A 109 -6.88 -2.88 -6.70
N LEU A 110 -7.82 -2.62 -5.80
CA LEU A 110 -9.20 -2.31 -6.17
C LEU A 110 -9.26 -1.09 -7.10
N ALA A 111 -8.60 0.01 -6.73
CA ALA A 111 -8.58 1.22 -7.55
C ALA A 111 -7.92 0.97 -8.92
N ALA A 112 -6.77 0.31 -8.97
CA ALA A 112 -6.07 0.06 -10.23
C ALA A 112 -6.87 -0.84 -11.17
N THR A 113 -7.50 -1.87 -10.62
CA THR A 113 -8.29 -2.86 -11.37
C THR A 113 -9.63 -2.33 -11.84
N HIS A 114 -10.10 -1.19 -11.32
CA HIS A 114 -11.27 -0.45 -11.80
C HIS A 114 -10.87 0.78 -12.65
N GLY A 115 -9.65 0.79 -13.21
CA GLY A 115 -9.27 1.81 -14.19
C GLY A 115 -8.59 3.04 -13.63
N TYR A 116 -8.16 3.00 -12.36
CA TYR A 116 -7.45 4.10 -11.71
C TYR A 116 -6.02 3.71 -11.27
N PRO A 117 -5.15 3.25 -12.19
CA PRO A 117 -3.80 2.81 -11.84
C PRO A 117 -2.92 3.93 -11.26
N MET A 118 -3.07 5.17 -11.73
CA MET A 118 -2.28 6.30 -11.21
C MET A 118 -2.71 6.72 -9.79
N PRO A 119 -4.02 6.89 -9.49
CA PRO A 119 -4.46 7.03 -8.10
C PRO A 119 -4.00 5.87 -7.22
N ALA A 120 -4.10 4.63 -7.68
CA ALA A 120 -3.58 3.47 -6.94
C ALA A 120 -2.07 3.53 -6.70
N TYR A 121 -1.29 3.99 -7.69
CA TYR A 121 0.14 4.23 -7.59
C TYR A 121 0.47 5.25 -6.49
N THR A 122 -0.33 6.31 -6.34
CA THR A 122 -0.13 7.27 -5.23
C THR A 122 -0.36 6.65 -3.84
N ILE A 123 -1.31 5.72 -3.70
CA ILE A 123 -1.52 5.00 -2.44
C ILE A 123 -0.27 4.20 -2.05
N LEU A 124 0.33 3.51 -3.02
CA LEU A 124 1.55 2.73 -2.81
C LEU A 124 2.74 3.57 -2.32
N ARG A 125 2.75 4.88 -2.60
CA ARG A 125 3.78 5.78 -2.08
C ARG A 125 3.72 5.89 -0.56
N ASN A 126 2.53 6.07 0.00
CA ASN A 126 2.36 6.18 1.44
C ASN A 126 2.72 4.87 2.14
N VAL A 127 2.30 3.74 1.55
CA VAL A 127 2.64 2.41 2.05
C VAL A 127 4.16 2.21 2.05
N PHE A 128 4.85 2.53 0.95
CA PHE A 128 6.30 2.40 0.86
C PHE A 128 7.03 3.12 2.01
N ASP A 129 6.73 4.39 2.25
CA ASP A 129 7.37 5.14 3.34
C ASP A 129 7.05 4.57 4.70
N GLN A 130 5.79 4.18 4.92
CA GLN A 130 5.38 3.57 6.17
C GLN A 130 6.19 2.29 6.43
N LEU A 131 6.40 1.44 5.43
CA LEU A 131 7.19 0.21 5.56
C LEU A 131 8.67 0.50 5.80
N ILE A 132 9.24 1.55 5.19
CA ILE A 132 10.62 2.01 5.46
C ILE A 132 10.76 2.45 6.93
N LEU A 133 9.80 3.24 7.44
CA LEU A 133 9.80 3.69 8.83
C LEU A 133 9.64 2.51 9.80
N ILE A 134 8.75 1.56 9.52
CA ILE A 134 8.57 0.35 10.32
C ILE A 134 9.86 -0.46 10.34
N SER A 135 10.47 -0.73 9.18
CA SER A 135 11.72 -1.49 9.12
C SER A 135 12.84 -0.80 9.89
N ALA A 136 12.95 0.53 9.78
CA ALA A 136 13.92 1.32 10.53
C ALA A 136 13.70 1.24 12.05
N ALA A 137 12.44 1.25 12.50
CA ALA A 137 12.11 1.06 13.91
C ALA A 137 12.50 -0.35 14.39
N MET A 138 12.27 -1.38 13.59
CA MET A 138 12.66 -2.77 13.91
C MET A 138 14.17 -2.96 13.99
N GLN A 139 14.93 -2.12 13.28
CA GLN A 139 16.39 -2.13 13.32
C GLN A 139 16.98 -1.16 14.36
N GLY A 140 16.14 -0.51 15.18
CA GLY A 140 16.58 0.45 16.21
C GLY A 140 17.14 1.77 15.66
N ILE A 141 16.92 2.08 14.38
CA ILE A 141 17.34 3.35 13.75
C ILE A 141 16.48 4.52 14.24
N THR A 142 15.21 4.23 14.53
CA THR A 142 14.21 5.13 15.12
C THR A 142 13.31 4.32 16.05
N ASP A 143 12.27 4.95 16.59
CA ASP A 143 11.20 4.30 17.36
C ASP A 143 9.82 4.78 16.89
N PHE A 144 8.78 4.05 17.29
CA PHE A 144 7.40 4.38 16.91
C PHE A 144 6.90 5.71 17.50
N TYR A 145 7.46 6.22 18.61
CA TYR A 145 7.06 7.54 19.12
C TYR A 145 7.58 8.63 18.21
N LYS A 146 8.88 8.61 17.87
CA LYS A 146 9.50 9.59 16.98
C LYS A 146 8.81 9.59 15.61
N ILE A 147 8.42 8.41 15.10
CA ILE A 147 7.60 8.28 13.88
C ILE A 147 6.26 9.01 14.02
N GLU A 148 5.55 8.85 15.13
CA GLU A 148 4.28 9.54 15.38
C GLU A 148 4.45 11.01 15.85
N GLY A 149 5.68 11.52 15.90
CA GLY A 149 5.96 12.86 16.40
C GLY A 149 5.71 13.03 17.90
N CYS A 150 5.91 11.95 18.67
CA CYS A 150 5.78 11.90 20.12
C CYS A 150 7.17 11.78 20.79
N GLN A 151 7.27 12.30 22.02
CA GLN A 151 8.41 12.06 22.92
C GLN A 151 7.89 11.54 24.25
N LEU A 152 8.62 10.62 24.84
CA LEU A 152 8.29 10.11 26.16
C LEU A 152 8.50 11.23 27.18
N LYS A 153 7.60 11.30 28.16
CA LYS A 153 7.69 12.22 29.31
C LYS A 153 7.68 13.71 28.93
N LYS A 154 7.53 14.07 27.65
CA LYS A 154 7.40 15.45 27.19
C LYS A 154 6.17 15.60 26.32
N GLN A 155 5.24 16.44 26.76
CA GLN A 155 4.12 16.86 25.94
C GLN A 155 4.63 17.87 24.90
N LEU A 156 4.43 17.55 23.63
CA LEU A 156 4.80 18.42 22.51
C LEU A 156 3.57 19.21 22.05
N THR A 157 3.79 20.45 21.63
CA THR A 157 2.79 21.18 20.85
C THR A 157 2.60 20.52 19.47
N GLU A 158 1.48 20.78 18.81
CA GLU A 158 1.21 20.27 17.46
C GLU A 158 2.33 20.62 16.47
N LYS A 159 2.88 21.85 16.57
CA LYS A 159 3.98 22.31 15.73
C LYS A 159 5.28 21.54 15.99
N GLU A 160 5.59 21.27 17.26
CA GLU A 160 6.77 20.49 17.64
C GLU A 160 6.62 19.02 17.22
N SER A 161 5.43 18.44 17.40
CA SER A 161 5.13 17.07 16.97
C SER A 161 5.28 16.92 15.45
N LYS A 162 4.70 17.83 14.65
CA LYS A 162 4.88 17.87 13.20
C LYS A 162 6.35 18.02 12.80
N LYS A 163 7.11 18.87 13.49
CA LYS A 163 8.54 19.08 13.23
C LYS A 163 9.35 17.81 13.53
N LEU A 164 9.07 17.15 14.66
CA LEU A 164 9.72 15.91 15.06
C LEU A 164 9.45 14.78 14.07
N ARG A 165 8.19 14.60 13.65
CA ARG A 165 7.82 13.60 12.64
C ARG A 165 8.60 13.81 11.34
N LYS A 166 8.59 15.03 10.80
CA LYS A 166 9.32 15.36 9.56
C LYS A 166 10.83 15.15 9.70
N ALA A 167 11.41 15.57 10.83
CA ALA A 167 12.84 15.39 11.10
C ALA A 167 13.22 13.91 11.20
N THR A 168 12.37 13.11 11.85
CA THR A 168 12.54 11.66 11.98
C THR A 168 12.45 10.99 10.62
N GLU A 169 11.41 11.28 9.85
CA GLU A 169 11.22 10.76 8.50
C GLU A 169 12.43 11.06 7.61
N TYR A 170 12.88 12.32 7.57
CA TYR A 170 14.05 12.72 6.79
C TYR A 170 15.32 11.97 7.23
N SER A 171 15.56 11.87 8.54
CA SER A 171 16.71 11.16 9.10
C SER A 171 16.69 9.67 8.73
N VAL A 172 15.53 9.03 8.86
CA VAL A 172 15.33 7.62 8.49
C VAL A 172 15.53 7.43 6.99
N ARG A 173 14.91 8.25 6.14
CA ARG A 173 15.09 8.14 4.68
C ARG A 173 16.56 8.26 4.29
N LYS A 174 17.31 9.18 4.91
CA LYS A 174 18.75 9.32 4.67
C LYS A 174 19.56 8.05 5.01
N LYS A 175 19.21 7.36 6.10
CA LYS A 175 19.89 6.13 6.57
C LYS A 175 19.41 4.85 5.87
N MET A 176 18.15 4.83 5.42
CA MET A 176 17.55 3.65 4.80
C MET A 176 17.78 3.61 3.29
N ILE A 177 17.56 4.73 2.60
CA ILE A 177 17.56 4.80 1.13
C ILE A 177 18.45 5.92 0.56
N GLY A 178 18.97 6.80 1.42
CA GLY A 178 19.75 7.97 1.01
C GLY A 178 21.26 7.79 1.14
N ASN A 179 21.97 8.91 1.07
CA ASN A 179 23.44 8.96 1.10
C ASN A 179 24.11 8.55 2.43
N ALA A 180 23.34 8.33 3.50
CA ALA A 180 23.85 7.77 4.75
C ALA A 180 23.45 6.30 4.93
N SER A 181 22.92 5.67 3.87
CA SER A 181 22.70 4.23 3.82
C SER A 181 23.94 3.51 3.32
N ASP A 182 24.04 2.22 3.64
CA ASP A 182 25.09 1.32 3.14
C ASP A 182 24.81 0.79 1.72
N LEU A 183 23.82 1.36 1.02
CA LEU A 183 23.51 0.98 -0.36
C LEU A 183 24.58 1.52 -1.32
N THR A 184 24.74 0.85 -2.46
CA THR A 184 25.64 1.31 -3.50
C THR A 184 25.20 2.68 -4.05
N SER A 185 26.17 3.50 -4.49
CA SER A 185 25.86 4.83 -5.04
C SER A 185 24.94 4.76 -6.27
N SER A 186 25.03 3.69 -7.08
CA SER A 186 24.10 3.46 -8.19
C SER A 186 22.69 3.22 -7.67
N THR A 187 22.54 2.35 -6.67
CA THR A 187 21.24 2.06 -6.06
C THR A 187 20.60 3.30 -5.46
N ILE A 188 21.37 4.13 -4.74
CA ILE A 188 20.86 5.40 -4.19
C ILE A 188 20.36 6.31 -5.32
N TYR A 189 21.14 6.47 -6.40
CA TYR A 189 20.75 7.28 -7.55
C TYR A 189 19.46 6.76 -8.23
N ASP A 190 19.38 5.44 -8.45
CA ASP A 190 18.24 4.83 -9.13
C ASP A 190 16.97 4.87 -8.27
N LEU A 191 17.09 4.69 -6.94
CA LEU A 191 15.99 4.86 -5.99
C LEU A 191 15.53 6.33 -5.91
N GLU A 192 16.45 7.30 -5.90
CA GLU A 192 16.11 8.72 -5.90
C GLU A 192 15.38 9.13 -7.20
N TYR A 193 15.84 8.63 -8.35
CA TYR A 193 15.15 8.85 -9.62
C TYR A 193 13.73 8.29 -9.58
N TYR A 194 13.56 7.08 -9.06
CA TYR A 194 12.25 6.44 -8.98
C TYR A 194 11.32 7.15 -7.99
N ASP A 195 11.84 7.61 -6.85
CA ASP A 195 11.08 8.42 -5.88
C ASP A 195 10.62 9.76 -6.48
N LYS A 196 11.45 10.40 -7.32
CA LYS A 196 11.03 11.62 -8.05
C LYS A 196 9.86 11.37 -9.00
N LEU A 197 9.79 10.20 -9.66
CA LEU A 197 8.64 9.83 -10.47
C LEU A 197 7.37 9.69 -9.62
N PHE A 198 7.48 9.14 -8.41
CA PHE A 198 6.38 9.12 -7.45
C PHE A 198 5.94 10.52 -7.04
N ASP A 199 6.89 11.37 -6.66
CA ASP A 199 6.59 12.74 -6.23
C ASP A 199 5.93 13.56 -7.34
N TYR A 200 6.32 13.34 -8.61
CA TYR A 200 5.68 14.00 -9.74
C TYR A 200 4.19 13.66 -9.88
N GLU A 201 3.81 12.42 -9.60
CA GLU A 201 2.40 12.06 -9.61
C GLU A 201 1.68 12.56 -8.37
N VAL A 202 2.23 12.33 -7.18
CA VAL A 202 1.59 12.71 -5.91
C VAL A 202 1.40 14.22 -5.79
N HIS A 203 2.35 15.03 -6.26
CA HIS A 203 2.34 16.49 -6.09
C HIS A 203 1.86 17.28 -7.32
N GLY A 204 0.94 16.71 -8.10
CA GLY A 204 0.25 17.46 -9.15
C GLY A 204 -0.23 16.62 -10.33
N ALA A 205 -0.38 15.31 -10.14
CA ALA A 205 -0.88 14.37 -11.15
C ALA A 205 -0.12 14.51 -12.48
N ARG A 206 1.19 14.78 -12.44
CA ARG A 206 1.95 15.18 -13.63
C ARG A 206 2.11 14.04 -14.63
N LEU A 207 2.20 12.79 -14.15
CA LEU A 207 2.24 11.63 -15.04
C LEU A 207 0.85 11.42 -15.65
N THR A 208 -0.21 11.50 -14.84
CA THR A 208 -1.60 11.46 -15.32
C THR A 208 -1.89 12.54 -16.39
N HIS A 209 -1.45 13.79 -16.17
CA HIS A 209 -1.57 14.85 -17.17
C HIS A 209 -0.78 14.54 -18.45
N GLY A 210 0.39 13.90 -18.32
CA GLY A 210 1.17 13.44 -19.48
C GLY A 210 0.44 12.39 -20.30
N LEU A 211 -0.33 11.50 -19.67
CA LEU A 211 -1.17 10.51 -20.38
C LEU A 211 -2.32 11.17 -21.15
N ALA A 212 -2.79 12.35 -20.71
CA ALA A 212 -3.83 13.13 -21.37
C ALA A 212 -3.31 14.08 -22.46
N LEU A 213 -2.02 14.02 -22.82
CA LEU A 213 -1.37 15.02 -23.69
C LEU A 213 -2.03 15.15 -25.06
N ASN A 214 -2.46 14.04 -25.68
CA ASN A 214 -3.12 14.07 -26.98
C ASN A 214 -4.40 14.91 -26.95
N TRP A 215 -5.21 14.78 -25.89
CA TRP A 215 -6.39 15.61 -25.71
C TRP A 215 -6.03 17.08 -25.46
N ILE A 216 -5.02 17.33 -24.61
CA ILE A 216 -4.53 18.69 -24.32
C ILE A 216 -4.04 19.40 -25.59
N GLN A 217 -3.42 18.66 -26.52
CA GLN A 217 -2.93 19.17 -27.80
C GLN A 217 -4.02 19.33 -28.86
N GLY A 218 -5.24 18.83 -28.60
CA GLY A 218 -6.35 18.84 -29.56
C GLY A 218 -6.30 17.69 -30.58
N ASP A 219 -5.36 16.76 -30.42
CA ASP A 219 -5.15 15.62 -31.32
C ASP A 219 -5.95 14.37 -30.90
N GLY A 220 -6.67 14.42 -29.78
CA GLY A 220 -7.43 13.31 -29.23
C GLY A 220 -8.71 13.71 -28.52
N LEU A 221 -9.56 12.72 -28.22
CA LEU A 221 -10.78 12.90 -27.44
C LEU A 221 -10.46 12.89 -25.94
N LEU A 222 -11.30 13.56 -25.16
CA LEU A 222 -11.26 13.46 -23.70
C LEU A 222 -11.67 12.04 -23.29
N ALA A 223 -10.81 11.34 -22.57
CA ALA A 223 -11.15 10.05 -21.98
C ALA A 223 -12.21 10.24 -20.89
N LEU A 224 -13.45 9.82 -21.18
CA LEU A 224 -14.58 9.92 -20.24
C LEU A 224 -14.80 8.62 -19.45
N HIS A 225 -14.31 7.52 -19.97
CA HIS A 225 -14.42 6.20 -19.38
C HIS A 225 -13.03 5.68 -19.00
N PRO A 226 -12.93 4.74 -18.05
CA PRO A 226 -11.65 4.14 -17.75
C PRO A 226 -11.18 3.31 -18.93
N GLU A 227 -10.00 3.66 -19.42
CA GLU A 227 -9.35 2.99 -20.53
C GLU A 227 -8.06 2.35 -20.03
N TYR A 228 -7.75 1.18 -20.59
CA TYR A 228 -6.51 0.52 -20.25
C TYR A 228 -5.33 1.26 -20.88
N GLU A 229 -4.53 1.92 -20.05
CA GLU A 229 -3.27 2.53 -20.44
C GLU A 229 -2.11 1.70 -19.88
N SER A 230 -1.33 1.12 -20.79
CA SER A 230 -0.29 0.14 -20.47
C SER A 230 0.84 0.71 -19.61
N THR A 231 1.21 1.97 -19.79
CA THR A 231 2.29 2.62 -19.03
C THR A 231 1.91 2.76 -17.57
N ALA A 232 0.71 3.28 -17.30
CA ALA A 232 0.16 3.44 -15.97
C ALA A 232 -0.05 2.08 -15.28
N ALA A 233 -0.60 1.10 -15.99
CA ALA A 233 -0.79 -0.25 -15.45
C ALA A 233 0.55 -0.93 -15.08
N ASN A 234 1.58 -0.75 -15.91
CA ASN A 234 2.92 -1.28 -15.65
C ASN A 234 3.60 -0.58 -14.47
N LEU A 235 3.55 0.76 -14.41
CA LEU A 235 4.07 1.52 -13.27
C LEU A 235 3.43 1.07 -11.95
N TYR A 236 2.10 0.92 -11.95
CA TYR A 236 1.37 0.42 -10.80
C TYR A 236 1.78 -1.00 -10.41
N THR A 237 1.76 -1.95 -11.34
CA THR A 237 2.00 -3.37 -11.03
C THR A 237 3.43 -3.66 -10.60
N ILE A 238 4.42 -2.98 -11.18
CA ILE A 238 5.81 -3.04 -10.72
C ILE A 238 5.89 -2.55 -9.28
N ARG A 239 5.31 -1.39 -8.99
CA ARG A 239 5.31 -0.86 -7.62
C ARG A 239 4.55 -1.76 -6.63
N LEU A 240 3.43 -2.32 -7.04
CA LEU A 240 2.65 -3.22 -6.21
C LEU A 240 3.53 -4.41 -5.79
N CYS A 241 4.25 -5.01 -6.75
CA CYS A 241 5.18 -6.10 -6.50
C CYS A 241 6.27 -5.70 -5.50
N GLU A 242 6.91 -4.55 -5.72
CA GLU A 242 7.94 -3.98 -4.86
C GLU A 242 7.47 -3.77 -3.41
N VAL A 243 6.40 -2.99 -3.22
CA VAL A 243 5.90 -2.60 -1.89
C VAL A 243 5.31 -3.80 -1.16
N THR A 244 4.65 -4.70 -1.88
CA THR A 244 4.17 -5.95 -1.26
C THR A 244 5.33 -6.80 -0.78
N TRP A 245 6.43 -6.87 -1.52
CA TRP A 245 7.60 -7.61 -1.06
C TRP A 245 8.17 -7.03 0.24
N LEU A 246 8.24 -5.69 0.38
CA LEU A 246 8.66 -5.06 1.64
C LEU A 246 7.77 -5.49 2.81
N LEU A 247 6.45 -5.50 2.62
CA LEU A 247 5.50 -5.92 3.65
C LEU A 247 5.65 -7.41 3.97
N HIS A 248 5.82 -8.25 2.94
CA HIS A 248 6.09 -9.69 3.07
C HIS A 248 7.32 -9.96 3.94
N ARG A 249 8.39 -9.19 3.76
CA ARG A 249 9.61 -9.29 4.59
C ARG A 249 9.39 -8.89 6.03
N LEU A 250 8.36 -8.09 6.36
CA LEU A 250 8.06 -7.71 7.74
C LEU A 250 7.16 -8.71 8.47
N LEU A 251 6.47 -9.62 7.75
CA LEU A 251 5.58 -10.62 8.37
C LEU A 251 6.24 -11.55 9.40
N PRO A 252 7.48 -12.01 9.24
CA PRO A 252 8.11 -12.85 10.25
C PRO A 252 8.19 -12.19 11.63
N LEU A 253 8.22 -10.86 11.69
CA LEU A 253 8.32 -10.10 12.93
C LEU A 253 7.02 -10.10 13.75
N TYR A 254 5.95 -10.70 13.25
CA TYR A 254 4.83 -11.10 14.10
C TYR A 254 5.24 -12.20 15.09
N GLN A 255 6.25 -13.02 14.81
CA GLN A 255 6.73 -14.01 15.77
C GLN A 255 7.44 -13.34 16.96
N ASN A 256 7.30 -13.89 18.16
CA ASN A 256 7.97 -13.44 19.38
C ASN A 256 8.25 -14.65 20.30
N SER A 257 8.80 -14.44 21.49
CA SER A 257 9.14 -15.53 22.41
C SER A 257 7.95 -16.42 22.81
N ALA A 258 6.73 -15.86 22.88
CA ALA A 258 5.51 -16.61 23.19
C ALA A 258 4.80 -17.19 21.96
N MET A 259 5.19 -16.78 20.75
CA MET A 259 4.45 -17.11 19.55
C MET A 259 5.40 -17.36 18.38
N VAL A 260 5.49 -18.62 17.99
CA VAL A 260 6.30 -19.10 16.88
C VAL A 260 5.36 -19.70 15.84
N PHE A 261 5.54 -19.33 14.58
CA PHE A 261 4.72 -19.85 13.50
C PHE A 261 5.14 -21.28 13.10
N PRO A 262 4.20 -22.09 12.59
CA PRO A 262 4.49 -23.47 12.20
C PRO A 262 5.43 -23.54 10.99
N GLN A 263 6.10 -24.68 10.80
CA GLN A 263 7.07 -24.87 9.71
C GLN A 263 6.42 -24.73 8.31
N GLU A 264 5.15 -25.11 8.19
CA GLU A 264 4.35 -24.94 6.97
C GLU A 264 4.24 -23.47 6.56
N TRP A 265 4.09 -22.57 7.53
CA TRP A 265 4.08 -21.13 7.28
C TRP A 265 5.43 -20.66 6.73
N ALA A 266 6.53 -21.10 7.33
CA ALA A 266 7.88 -20.75 6.89
C ALA A 266 8.15 -21.19 5.43
N LYS A 267 7.68 -22.39 5.04
CA LYS A 267 7.77 -22.88 3.65
C LYS A 267 7.02 -21.97 2.67
N LYS A 268 5.80 -21.55 3.02
CA LYS A 268 5.00 -20.60 2.20
C LYS A 268 5.73 -19.25 2.08
N TRP A 269 6.28 -18.77 3.19
CA TRP A 269 7.01 -17.51 3.22
C TRP A 269 8.24 -17.54 2.29
N CYS A 270 9.07 -18.58 2.37
CA CYS A 270 10.26 -18.72 1.53
C CYS A 270 9.89 -18.83 0.04
N ALA A 271 8.81 -19.55 -0.28
CA ALA A 271 8.34 -19.69 -1.65
C ALA A 271 7.91 -18.33 -2.24
N LEU A 272 7.11 -17.55 -1.49
CA LEU A 272 6.69 -16.22 -1.92
C LEU A 272 7.88 -15.25 -2.02
N ASP A 273 8.78 -15.24 -1.05
CA ASP A 273 9.97 -14.39 -1.05
C ASP A 273 10.83 -14.63 -2.31
N LYS A 274 11.01 -15.91 -2.67
CA LYS A 274 11.69 -16.31 -3.90
C LYS A 274 10.96 -15.80 -5.14
N LEU A 275 9.63 -15.95 -5.22
CA LEU A 275 8.84 -15.51 -6.37
C LEU A 275 8.88 -13.99 -6.56
N TYR A 276 8.82 -13.19 -5.48
CA TYR A 276 9.00 -11.74 -5.54
C TYR A 276 10.38 -11.37 -6.11
N LYS A 277 11.43 -12.02 -5.59
CA LYS A 277 12.78 -11.81 -6.08
C LYS A 277 12.92 -12.16 -7.56
N GLU A 278 12.40 -13.30 -7.99
CA GLU A 278 12.44 -13.75 -9.39
C GLU A 278 11.69 -12.79 -10.32
N SER A 279 10.50 -12.32 -9.90
CA SER A 279 9.71 -11.32 -10.63
C SER A 279 10.50 -10.03 -10.85
N LEU A 280 11.09 -9.44 -9.79
CA LEU A 280 11.88 -8.23 -9.92
C LEU A 280 13.19 -8.46 -10.69
N GLN A 281 13.80 -9.64 -10.59
CA GLN A 281 14.98 -9.99 -11.40
C GLN A 281 14.64 -10.09 -12.89
N PHE A 282 13.45 -10.60 -13.21
CA PHE A 282 12.96 -10.62 -14.59
C PHE A 282 12.73 -9.19 -15.11
N GLN A 283 12.06 -8.34 -14.33
CA GLN A 283 11.85 -6.93 -14.69
C GLN A 283 13.17 -6.16 -14.85
N ALA A 284 14.15 -6.42 -13.98
CA ALA A 284 15.51 -5.86 -14.07
C ALA A 284 16.26 -6.29 -15.34
N LYS A 285 15.85 -7.37 -16.00
CA LYS A 285 16.44 -7.80 -17.28
C LYS A 285 15.75 -7.18 -18.49
N HIS A 286 14.45 -6.89 -18.42
CA HIS A 286 13.63 -6.65 -19.60
C HIS A 286 12.94 -5.27 -19.70
N GLN A 287 12.68 -4.54 -18.60
CA GLN A 287 11.80 -3.35 -18.65
C GLN A 287 12.37 -2.10 -17.95
N LEU A 288 12.85 -2.21 -16.71
CA LEU A 288 13.33 -1.07 -15.88
C LEU A 288 14.66 -1.42 -15.22
N LYS A 289 15.66 -1.74 -16.06
CA LYS A 289 16.85 -2.51 -15.66
C LYS A 289 17.54 -2.09 -14.37
N LYS A 290 17.59 -0.79 -14.10
CA LYS A 290 18.31 -0.21 -12.97
C LYS A 290 17.47 -0.12 -11.69
N VAL A 291 16.21 0.29 -11.80
CA VAL A 291 15.32 0.49 -10.63
C VAL A 291 15.02 -0.83 -9.94
N SER A 292 14.61 -1.87 -10.67
CA SER A 292 14.27 -3.16 -10.05
C SER A 292 15.50 -3.82 -9.41
N ALA A 293 16.70 -3.63 -9.98
CA ALA A 293 17.95 -4.11 -9.39
C ALA A 293 18.29 -3.37 -8.08
N ALA A 294 18.16 -2.03 -8.08
CA ALA A 294 18.30 -1.20 -6.91
C ALA A 294 17.30 -1.59 -5.80
N PHE A 295 16.06 -1.92 -6.18
CA PHE A 295 15.04 -2.39 -5.24
C PHE A 295 15.39 -3.75 -4.61
N ILE A 296 15.93 -4.69 -5.40
CA ILE A 296 16.40 -5.97 -4.86
C ILE A 296 17.52 -5.76 -3.82
N GLU A 297 18.45 -4.83 -4.06
CA GLU A 297 19.47 -4.46 -3.09
C GLU A 297 18.84 -3.86 -1.83
N LEU A 298 17.91 -2.90 -2.00
CA LEU A 298 17.16 -2.30 -0.90
C LEU A 298 16.48 -3.35 -0.01
N VAL A 299 15.78 -4.33 -0.59
CA VAL A 299 15.11 -5.38 0.19
C VAL A 299 16.11 -6.20 0.99
N LYS A 300 17.24 -6.59 0.40
CA LYS A 300 18.26 -7.40 1.07
C LYS A 300 18.89 -6.67 2.25
N GLU A 301 19.29 -5.41 2.03
CA GLU A 301 20.06 -4.65 3.01
C GLU A 301 19.18 -4.02 4.08
N LYS A 302 17.95 -3.62 3.72
CA LYS A 302 17.07 -2.82 4.60
C LYS A 302 15.83 -3.56 5.07
N PHE A 303 15.59 -4.77 4.58
CA PHE A 303 14.57 -5.68 5.09
C PHE A 303 15.19 -7.07 5.33
N PRO A 304 16.20 -7.17 6.23
CA PRO A 304 17.02 -8.37 6.42
C PRO A 304 16.31 -9.50 7.19
N PHE A 305 14.98 -9.51 7.18
CA PHE A 305 14.16 -10.44 7.94
C PHE A 305 13.82 -11.68 7.12
N SER A 306 13.95 -12.83 7.74
CA SER A 306 13.67 -14.17 7.20
C SER A 306 12.53 -14.84 7.94
N GLU A 307 12.06 -16.00 7.46
CA GLU A 307 11.02 -16.80 8.10
C GLU A 307 11.30 -17.17 9.57
N ILE A 308 12.57 -17.19 9.98
CA ILE A 308 12.96 -17.46 11.38
C ILE A 308 13.09 -16.19 12.24
N SER A 309 12.95 -15.02 11.64
CA SER A 309 13.07 -13.74 12.35
C SER A 309 11.95 -13.57 13.36
N ARG A 310 12.27 -12.87 14.45
CA ARG A 310 11.35 -12.58 15.54
C ARG A 310 11.36 -11.10 15.83
N TYR A 311 10.31 -10.63 16.51
CA TYR A 311 10.17 -9.25 16.94
C TYR A 311 11.41 -8.81 17.75
N PRO A 312 12.23 -7.89 17.22
CA PRO A 312 13.57 -7.62 17.77
C PRO A 312 13.54 -6.71 19.00
N LEU A 313 12.40 -6.05 19.27
CA LEU A 313 12.22 -5.12 20.39
C LEU A 313 11.54 -5.79 21.60
N GLU A 314 11.48 -7.13 21.61
CA GLU A 314 10.97 -7.89 22.75
C GLU A 314 11.84 -7.66 23.99
N GLY A 315 11.19 -7.37 25.12
CA GLY A 315 11.86 -7.09 26.39
C GLY A 315 12.65 -5.78 26.43
N GLN A 316 12.65 -4.97 25.37
CA GLN A 316 13.27 -3.65 25.40
C GLN A 316 12.37 -2.67 26.16
N GLU A 317 12.87 -2.19 27.30
CA GLU A 317 12.30 -1.00 27.94
C GLU A 317 12.53 0.22 27.05
N ILE A 318 11.58 1.16 27.10
CA ILE A 318 11.65 2.35 26.26
C ILE A 318 12.82 3.22 26.70
N ARG A 319 13.88 3.25 25.90
CA ARG A 319 15.06 4.09 26.18
C ARG A 319 14.90 5.44 25.48
N ASP A 320 14.94 6.51 26.26
CA ASP A 320 15.13 7.86 25.75
C ASP A 320 16.54 7.92 25.14
N ALA A 321 16.63 7.83 23.81
CA ALA A 321 17.85 8.04 23.04
C ALA A 321 18.01 9.51 22.63
#